data_AF-A0A259DGM7-F1
#
_entry.id   AF-A0A259DGM7-F1
#
_cell.length_a   1.000
_cell.length_b   1.000
_cell.length_c   1.000
_cell.angle_alpha   90.00
_cell.angle_beta   90.00
_cell.angle_gamma   90.00
#
_symmetry.space_group_name_H-M   'P 1'
#
loop_
_entity.id
_entity.type
_entity.pdbx_description
1 polymer ?
#
loop_
_entity_poly.entity_id
_entity_poly.type
_entity_poly.pdbx_seq_one_letter_code
_entity_poly.pdbx_strand_id
1 'polypeptide(L)'
;MADKWHSLVDRVCETCGSGFTVQYQTTRRPEGGRYCSANCNPRTKEIAESKVALAIGAKRAEVNVACGGCGRAFRTKVKNIARGGGSYCSRACNPAYRRHFEPSEKRRRHNLARNYGLSGVDFDRMRVSQKGRCAICRSLPDEPHGVLVVDHDHMTDRVRQLLCNNCNTAVGLLRDNPVTATELVVYLLRHDPDEVDRQIAISMLQDALFSEAGQ
;
A
#
# COMPACT_ATOMS: atom_id res chain seq x y z
N MET A 1 -37.28 -35.14 -3.67
CA MET A 1 -38.30 -34.19 -3.15
C MET A 1 -37.94 -32.82 -3.69
N ALA A 2 -38.86 -32.10 -4.34
CA ALA A 2 -38.55 -30.80 -4.94
C ALA A 2 -38.11 -29.81 -3.85
N ASP A 3 -36.99 -29.11 -4.08
CA ASP A 3 -36.43 -28.11 -3.18
C ASP A 3 -37.44 -26.98 -2.96
N LYS A 4 -38.06 -27.00 -1.77
CA LYS A 4 -39.09 -26.04 -1.34
C LYS A 4 -38.60 -24.59 -1.46
N TRP A 5 -37.30 -24.35 -1.40
CA TRP A 5 -36.70 -23.02 -1.45
C TRP A 5 -36.93 -22.30 -2.78
N HIS A 6 -36.94 -23.04 -3.89
CA HIS A 6 -37.08 -22.52 -5.26
C HIS A 6 -38.49 -22.67 -5.84
N SER A 7 -39.43 -23.21 -5.05
CA SER A 7 -40.82 -23.35 -5.47
C SER A 7 -41.50 -22.00 -5.71
N LEU A 8 -42.46 -21.97 -6.65
CA LEU A 8 -43.28 -20.79 -6.95
C LEU A 8 -44.54 -20.79 -6.09
N VAL A 9 -44.97 -19.60 -5.69
CA VAL A 9 -46.15 -19.34 -4.87
C VAL A 9 -46.98 -18.26 -5.54
N ASP A 10 -48.27 -18.52 -5.71
CA ASP A 10 -49.22 -17.55 -6.23
C ASP A 10 -49.59 -16.51 -5.18
N ARG A 11 -49.65 -15.25 -5.61
CA ARG A 11 -49.98 -14.08 -4.80
C ARG A 11 -50.89 -13.14 -5.58
N VAL A 12 -51.58 -12.27 -4.85
CA VAL A 12 -52.36 -11.16 -5.42
C VAL A 12 -51.62 -9.87 -5.13
N CYS A 13 -51.43 -9.05 -6.17
CA CYS A 13 -50.72 -7.78 -6.00
C CYS A 13 -51.57 -6.81 -5.18
N GLU A 14 -51.00 -6.27 -4.10
CA GLU A 14 -51.70 -5.32 -3.21
C GLU A 14 -52.06 -3.99 -3.88
N THR A 15 -51.42 -3.65 -5.00
CA THR A 15 -51.62 -2.36 -5.70
C THR A 15 -52.61 -2.45 -6.85
N CYS A 16 -52.51 -3.49 -7.71
CA CYS A 16 -53.35 -3.60 -8.91
C CYS A 16 -54.33 -4.79 -8.87
N GLY A 17 -54.29 -5.61 -7.82
CA GLY A 17 -55.19 -6.77 -7.66
C GLY A 17 -54.90 -7.94 -8.62
N SER A 18 -53.89 -7.86 -9.49
CA SER A 18 -53.57 -8.95 -10.42
C SER A 18 -52.91 -10.14 -9.71
N GLY A 19 -53.25 -11.36 -10.14
CA GLY A 19 -52.53 -12.57 -9.74
C GLY A 19 -51.12 -12.62 -10.34
N PHE A 20 -50.13 -13.08 -9.57
CA PHE A 20 -48.75 -13.26 -10.02
C PHE A 20 -48.01 -14.32 -9.19
N THR A 21 -46.95 -14.89 -9.76
CA THR A 21 -46.10 -15.90 -9.11
C THR A 21 -44.82 -15.28 -8.53
N VAL A 22 -44.44 -15.72 -7.33
CA VAL A 22 -43.16 -15.35 -6.70
C VAL A 22 -42.47 -16.57 -6.14
N GLN A 23 -41.14 -16.52 -6.04
CA GLN A 23 -40.40 -17.58 -5.35
C GLN A 23 -40.74 -17.63 -3.86
N TYR A 24 -40.87 -18.83 -3.32
CA TYR A 24 -41.20 -19.09 -1.91
C TYR A 24 -40.28 -18.35 -0.95
N GLN A 25 -38.96 -18.34 -1.21
CA GLN A 25 -37.99 -17.60 -0.41
C GLN A 25 -38.30 -16.10 -0.27
N THR A 26 -38.92 -15.48 -1.28
CA THR A 26 -39.29 -14.05 -1.26
C THR A 26 -40.40 -13.81 -0.24
N THR A 27 -41.33 -14.76 -0.08
CA THR A 27 -42.46 -14.65 0.85
C THR A 27 -42.07 -14.78 2.32
N ARG A 28 -40.87 -15.30 2.61
CA ARG A 28 -40.31 -15.41 3.97
C ARG A 28 -39.83 -14.06 4.51
N ARG A 29 -39.52 -13.11 3.63
CA ARG A 29 -39.08 -11.78 4.05
C ARG A 29 -40.28 -10.96 4.50
N PRO A 30 -40.18 -10.19 5.59
CA PRO A 30 -41.18 -9.18 5.91
C PRO A 30 -41.40 -8.28 4.69
N GLU A 31 -42.65 -8.16 4.24
CA GLU A 31 -43.07 -7.40 3.05
C GLU A 31 -42.65 -7.93 1.68
N GLY A 32 -42.08 -9.14 1.61
CA GLY A 32 -41.65 -9.74 0.35
C GLY A 32 -42.81 -10.39 -0.43
N GLY A 33 -42.83 -10.15 -1.74
CA GLY A 33 -43.80 -10.80 -2.66
C GLY A 33 -45.21 -10.20 -2.63
N ARG A 34 -45.35 -8.91 -2.27
CA ARG A 34 -46.62 -8.17 -2.23
C ARG A 34 -47.04 -7.53 -3.56
N TYR A 35 -46.08 -7.32 -4.48
CA TYR A 35 -46.30 -6.56 -5.71
C TYR A 35 -45.82 -7.31 -6.95
N CYS A 36 -46.60 -7.25 -8.03
CA CYS A 36 -46.30 -7.96 -9.28
C CYS A 36 -45.16 -7.34 -10.10
N SER A 37 -44.85 -6.06 -9.88
CA SER A 37 -43.82 -5.33 -10.62
C SER A 37 -43.25 -4.16 -9.82
N ALA A 38 -42.14 -3.59 -10.31
CA ALA A 38 -41.55 -2.38 -9.75
C ALA A 38 -42.51 -1.17 -9.78
N ASN A 39 -43.39 -1.09 -10.79
CA ASN A 39 -44.40 -0.03 -10.93
C ASN A 39 -45.51 -0.14 -9.89
N CYS A 40 -45.85 -1.35 -9.47
CA CYS A 40 -46.83 -1.60 -8.42
C CYS A 40 -46.24 -1.46 -7.01
N ASN A 41 -44.92 -1.38 -6.84
CA ASN A 41 -44.28 -1.27 -5.53
C ASN A 41 -44.13 0.22 -5.13
N PRO A 42 -44.86 0.72 -4.10
CA PRO A 42 -44.83 2.11 -3.67
C PRO A 42 -43.44 2.59 -3.24
N ARG A 43 -42.64 1.68 -2.67
CA ARG A 43 -41.26 1.97 -2.24
C ARG A 43 -40.35 2.32 -3.41
N THR A 44 -40.62 1.79 -4.61
CA THR A 44 -39.89 2.15 -5.83
C THR A 44 -40.13 3.62 -6.19
N LYS A 45 -41.37 4.11 -6.01
CA LYS A 45 -41.77 5.49 -6.28
C LYS A 45 -41.16 6.45 -5.25
N GLU A 46 -41.21 6.10 -3.96
CA GLU A 46 -40.56 6.88 -2.89
C GLU A 46 -39.04 7.00 -3.09
N ILE A 47 -38.35 5.94 -3.51
CA ILE A 47 -36.91 5.99 -3.81
C ILE A 47 -36.60 6.93 -4.98
N ALA A 48 -37.50 7.01 -5.97
CA ALA A 48 -37.39 7.92 -7.10
C ALA A 48 -37.66 9.39 -6.71
N GLU A 49 -38.59 9.61 -5.77
CA GLU A 49 -39.05 10.93 -5.30
C GLU A 49 -38.27 11.48 -4.10
N SER A 50 -37.46 10.66 -3.40
CA SER A 50 -36.64 11.12 -2.27
C SER A 50 -35.68 12.26 -2.66
N LYS A 51 -35.38 13.17 -1.71
CA LYS A 51 -34.44 14.32 -1.81
C LYS A 51 -33.05 14.01 -2.42
N VAL A 52 -32.71 12.75 -2.64
CA VAL A 52 -31.49 12.25 -3.29
C VAL A 52 -31.60 12.29 -4.84
N ALA A 53 -32.77 12.53 -5.41
CA ALA A 53 -32.93 12.98 -6.80
C ALA A 53 -32.61 14.48 -6.86
N LEU A 54 -31.32 14.80 -6.86
CA LEU A 54 -30.73 16.14 -6.90
C LEU A 54 -31.51 17.13 -7.78
N ALA A 55 -31.40 18.43 -7.45
CA ALA A 55 -31.86 19.58 -8.26
C ALA A 55 -31.44 19.58 -9.75
N ILE A 56 -30.59 18.61 -10.14
CA ILE A 56 -30.00 18.41 -11.46
C ILE A 56 -30.79 17.36 -12.29
N GLY A 57 -31.54 16.44 -11.65
CA GLY A 57 -32.40 15.46 -12.34
C GLY A 57 -32.43 14.05 -11.73
N ALA A 58 -33.08 13.10 -12.41
CA ALA A 58 -33.16 11.71 -11.97
C ALA A 58 -31.78 11.06 -11.87
N LYS A 59 -31.55 10.18 -10.88
CA LYS A 59 -30.24 9.53 -10.62
C LYS A 59 -29.55 8.91 -11.86
N ARG A 60 -30.33 8.38 -12.81
CA ARG A 60 -29.84 7.74 -14.03
C ARG A 60 -29.71 8.68 -15.23
N ALA A 61 -30.26 9.89 -15.16
CA ALA A 61 -30.17 10.87 -16.23
C ALA A 61 -28.70 11.22 -16.52
N GLU A 62 -28.39 11.39 -17.80
CA GLU A 62 -27.11 11.93 -18.25
C GLU A 62 -27.24 13.43 -18.40
N VAL A 63 -26.27 14.16 -17.85
CA VAL A 63 -26.23 15.62 -17.87
C VAL A 63 -24.87 16.10 -18.35
N ASN A 64 -24.86 17.23 -19.04
CA ASN A 64 -23.65 17.92 -19.46
C ASN A 64 -23.15 18.81 -18.32
N VAL A 65 -21.89 18.66 -17.96
CA VAL A 65 -21.21 19.42 -16.92
C VAL A 65 -19.85 19.90 -17.42
N ALA A 66 -19.42 21.07 -16.95
CA ALA A 66 -18.08 21.58 -17.22
C ALA A 66 -17.05 20.87 -16.33
N CYS A 67 -15.95 20.44 -16.92
CA CYS A 67 -14.83 19.85 -16.19
C CYS A 67 -14.12 20.92 -15.35
N GLY A 68 -14.06 20.74 -14.02
CA GLY A 68 -13.33 21.62 -13.11
C GLY A 68 -11.81 21.65 -13.32
N GLY A 69 -11.26 20.74 -14.12
CA GLY A 69 -9.83 20.71 -14.46
C GLY A 69 -9.47 21.39 -15.78
N CYS A 70 -10.29 21.23 -16.84
CA CYS A 70 -9.98 21.73 -18.18
C CYS A 70 -11.08 22.59 -18.83
N GLY A 71 -12.18 22.85 -18.13
CA GLY A 71 -13.32 23.64 -18.60
C GLY A 71 -14.20 22.97 -19.66
N ARG A 72 -13.74 21.90 -20.33
CA ARG A 72 -14.51 21.23 -21.39
C ARG A 72 -15.80 20.59 -20.84
N ALA A 73 -16.87 20.70 -21.62
CA ALA A 73 -18.13 20.01 -21.33
C ALA A 73 -17.97 18.49 -21.51
N PHE A 74 -18.52 17.71 -20.59
CA PHE A 74 -18.59 16.25 -20.69
C PHE A 74 -19.89 15.72 -20.07
N ARG A 75 -20.28 14.51 -20.49
CA ARG A 75 -21.48 13.84 -19.99
C ARG A 75 -21.17 13.00 -18.75
N THR A 76 -22.00 13.13 -17.71
CA THR A 76 -21.97 12.24 -16.54
C THR A 76 -23.38 11.95 -16.05
N LYS A 77 -23.51 10.95 -15.19
CA LYS A 77 -24.81 10.59 -14.58
C LYS A 77 -25.02 11.37 -13.30
N VAL A 78 -26.25 11.82 -13.05
CA VAL A 78 -26.61 12.58 -11.84
C VAL A 78 -26.22 11.85 -10.55
N LYS A 79 -26.32 10.51 -10.51
CA LYS A 79 -25.86 9.70 -9.36
C LYS A 79 -24.36 9.85 -9.04
N ASN A 80 -23.52 10.16 -10.03
CA ASN A 80 -22.09 10.35 -9.82
C ASN A 80 -21.85 11.71 -9.17
N ILE A 81 -22.57 12.74 -9.61
CA ILE A 81 -22.55 14.08 -9.01
C ILE A 81 -23.03 14.02 -7.55
N ALA A 82 -24.11 13.26 -7.28
CA ALA A 82 -24.66 13.08 -5.92
C ALA A 82 -23.66 12.52 -4.91
N ARG A 83 -22.68 11.75 -5.39
CA ARG A 83 -21.65 11.11 -4.57
C ARG A 83 -20.36 11.93 -4.49
N GLY A 84 -20.41 13.21 -4.91
CA GLY A 84 -19.23 14.08 -4.98
C GLY A 84 -18.29 13.78 -6.16
N GLY A 85 -18.72 12.97 -7.12
CA GLY A 85 -17.99 12.70 -8.36
C GLY A 85 -18.48 13.56 -9.54
N GLY A 86 -18.07 13.22 -10.77
CA GLY A 86 -18.59 13.89 -11.96
C GLY A 86 -18.16 15.35 -12.15
N SER A 87 -17.12 15.80 -11.44
CA SER A 87 -16.53 17.15 -11.63
C SER A 87 -15.45 17.20 -12.71
N TYR A 88 -14.92 16.06 -13.15
CA TYR A 88 -13.78 16.00 -14.08
C TYR A 88 -14.06 15.03 -15.23
N CYS A 89 -13.69 15.42 -16.46
CA CYS A 89 -13.93 14.63 -17.66
C CYS A 89 -13.02 13.40 -17.79
N SER A 90 -11.90 13.37 -17.06
CA SER A 90 -10.93 12.28 -17.09
C SER A 90 -10.11 12.23 -15.80
N ARG A 91 -9.40 11.11 -15.57
CA ARG A 91 -8.41 11.00 -14.48
C ARG A 91 -7.33 12.08 -14.58
N ALA A 92 -6.91 12.43 -15.80
CA ALA A 92 -5.89 13.46 -16.02
C ALA A 92 -6.34 14.84 -15.54
N CYS A 93 -7.64 15.15 -15.64
CA CYS A 93 -8.20 16.42 -15.16
C CYS A 93 -8.54 16.43 -13.67
N ASN A 94 -8.55 15.28 -12.99
CA ASN A 94 -8.89 15.19 -11.57
C ASN A 94 -7.63 15.41 -10.71
N PRO A 95 -7.56 16.50 -9.91
CA PRO A 95 -6.42 16.79 -9.05
C PRO A 95 -6.09 15.67 -8.07
N ALA A 96 -7.08 14.89 -7.60
CA ALA A 96 -6.85 13.74 -6.72
C ALA A 96 -6.05 12.60 -7.39
N TYR A 97 -6.00 12.59 -8.72
CA TYR A 97 -5.20 11.67 -9.51
C TYR A 97 -3.90 12.29 -10.04
N ARG A 98 -3.57 13.55 -9.68
CA ARG A 98 -2.20 14.06 -9.88
C ARG A 98 -1.28 13.17 -9.04
N ARG A 99 -0.28 12.57 -9.69
CA ARG A 99 0.73 11.76 -8.99
C ARG A 99 1.50 12.70 -8.07
N HIS A 100 1.25 12.61 -6.76
CA HIS A 100 2.02 13.36 -5.76
C HIS A 100 3.42 12.80 -5.54
N PHE A 101 3.67 11.56 -6.00
CA PHE A 101 4.95 10.87 -5.88
C PHE A 101 5.28 10.17 -7.19
N GLU A 102 6.56 10.14 -7.55
CA GLU A 102 7.06 9.22 -8.57
C GLU A 102 6.77 7.77 -8.12
N PRO A 103 6.34 6.85 -9.02
CA PRO A 103 6.04 5.47 -8.67
C PRO A 103 7.20 4.75 -7.93
N SER A 104 8.44 5.13 -8.23
CA SER A 104 9.66 4.64 -7.56
C SER A 104 9.73 5.05 -6.09
N GLU A 105 9.40 6.29 -5.77
CA GLU A 105 9.39 6.82 -4.41
C GLU A 105 8.28 6.21 -3.56
N LYS A 106 7.08 6.05 -4.15
CA LYS A 106 5.97 5.33 -3.50
C LYS A 106 6.37 3.90 -3.16
N ARG A 107 7.02 3.20 -4.09
CA ARG A 107 7.51 1.82 -3.89
C ARG A 107 8.58 1.76 -2.80
N ARG A 108 9.53 2.70 -2.81
CA ARG A 108 10.57 2.80 -1.77
C ARG A 108 9.94 3.01 -0.39
N ARG A 109 9.03 3.98 -0.25
CA ARG A 109 8.35 4.27 1.02
C ARG A 109 7.57 3.06 1.54
N HIS A 110 6.84 2.39 0.65
CA HIS A 110 6.10 1.18 0.99
C HIS A 110 7.05 0.06 1.47
N ASN A 111 8.16 -0.16 0.78
CA ASN A 111 9.12 -1.21 1.16
C ASN A 111 9.82 -0.90 2.49
N LEU A 112 10.22 0.36 2.73
CA LEU A 112 10.81 0.77 4.00
C LEU A 112 9.87 0.51 5.17
N ALA A 113 8.61 0.93 5.03
CA ALA A 113 7.60 0.75 6.07
C ALA A 113 7.27 -0.73 6.29
N ARG A 114 7.05 -1.49 5.21
CA ARG A 114 6.62 -2.89 5.29
C ARG A 114 7.73 -3.82 5.79
N ASN A 115 8.94 -3.66 5.28
CA ASN A 115 10.03 -4.61 5.57
C ASN A 115 10.80 -4.25 6.84
N TYR A 116 10.89 -2.96 7.18
CA TYR A 116 11.79 -2.49 8.24
C TYR A 116 11.09 -1.63 9.30
N GLY A 117 9.79 -1.37 9.15
CA GLY A 117 9.06 -0.46 10.06
C GLY A 117 9.53 0.99 9.99
N LEU A 118 10.31 1.38 8.97
CA LEU A 118 10.91 2.71 8.86
C LEU A 118 10.07 3.66 8.00
N SER A 119 9.95 4.91 8.43
CA SER A 119 9.52 5.98 7.54
C SER A 119 10.68 6.46 6.65
N GLY A 120 10.36 7.22 5.60
CA GLY A 120 11.40 7.89 4.80
C GLY A 120 12.26 8.83 5.65
N VAL A 121 11.65 9.50 6.63
CA VAL A 121 12.34 10.40 7.56
C VAL A 121 13.32 9.64 8.46
N ASP A 122 12.94 8.45 8.93
CA ASP A 122 13.83 7.63 9.77
C ASP A 122 15.04 7.15 8.97
N PHE A 123 14.82 6.70 7.73
CA PHE A 123 15.92 6.35 6.83
C PHE A 123 16.85 7.55 6.60
N ASP A 124 16.30 8.73 6.33
CA ASP A 124 17.11 9.93 6.07
C ASP A 124 17.87 10.37 7.32
N ARG A 125 17.28 10.22 8.52
CA ARG A 125 17.97 10.43 9.80
C ARG A 125 19.16 9.48 9.96
N MET A 126 18.99 8.19 9.68
CA MET A 126 20.08 7.21 9.69
C MET A 126 21.17 7.57 8.67
N ARG A 127 20.77 8.01 7.46
CA ARG A 127 21.71 8.45 6.43
C ARG A 127 22.52 9.66 6.90
N VAL A 128 21.87 10.65 7.49
CA VAL A 128 22.52 11.86 7.99
C VAL A 128 23.45 11.54 9.17
N SER A 129 23.02 10.70 10.12
CA SER A 129 23.87 10.31 11.26
C SER A 129 25.12 9.55 10.81
N GLN A 130 25.02 8.77 9.73
CA GLN A 130 26.14 8.07 9.10
C GLN A 130 26.94 8.94 8.11
N LYS A 131 26.65 10.25 8.01
CA LYS A 131 27.27 11.18 7.04
C LYS A 131 27.16 10.68 5.59
N GLY A 132 26.07 9.97 5.29
CA GLY A 132 25.78 9.40 3.99
C GLY A 132 26.64 8.20 3.60
N ARG A 133 27.36 7.57 4.54
CA ARG A 133 28.35 6.51 4.25
C ARG A 133 27.90 5.15 4.77
N CYS A 134 28.44 4.08 4.16
CA CYS A 134 28.33 2.72 4.69
C CYS A 134 28.87 2.67 6.12
N ALA A 135 28.17 2.03 7.05
CA ALA A 135 28.63 1.96 8.43
C ALA A 135 29.91 1.12 8.63
N ILE A 136 30.14 0.14 7.74
CA ILE A 136 31.32 -0.75 7.76
C ILE A 136 32.48 -0.12 7.00
N CYS A 137 32.41 -0.08 5.66
CA CYS A 137 33.56 0.34 4.83
C CYS A 137 33.68 1.87 4.64
N ARG A 138 32.74 2.66 5.16
CA ARG A 138 32.72 4.13 5.06
C ARG A 138 32.68 4.70 3.62
N SER A 139 32.43 3.87 2.61
CA SER A 139 32.28 4.31 1.22
C SER A 139 31.04 5.18 1.03
N LEU A 140 31.10 6.10 0.08
CA LEU A 140 29.94 6.88 -0.36
C LEU A 140 29.04 6.06 -1.30
N PRO A 141 27.75 6.44 -1.45
CA PRO A 141 26.84 5.77 -2.37
C PRO A 141 27.21 5.95 -3.85
N ASP A 142 27.99 6.99 -4.14
CA ASP A 142 28.37 7.46 -5.47
C ASP A 142 29.74 6.90 -5.93
N GLU A 143 30.46 6.27 -5.00
CA GLU A 143 31.64 5.44 -5.24
C GLU A 143 31.21 4.07 -5.82
N PRO A 144 32.12 3.22 -6.36
CA PRO A 144 31.77 1.95 -7.03
C PRO A 144 30.94 0.93 -6.20
N HIS A 145 30.58 1.24 -4.96
CA HIS A 145 29.87 0.39 -4.02
C HIS A 145 28.35 0.67 -3.88
N GLY A 146 27.81 1.64 -4.64
CA GLY A 146 26.38 1.78 -4.89
C GLY A 146 25.50 2.23 -3.71
N VAL A 147 24.18 2.19 -3.94
CA VAL A 147 23.11 2.70 -3.04
C VAL A 147 23.17 2.05 -1.65
N LEU A 148 22.98 2.86 -0.60
CA LEU A 148 22.85 2.37 0.78
C LEU A 148 21.55 1.60 0.99
N VAL A 149 21.68 0.43 1.60
CA VAL A 149 20.58 -0.47 1.98
C VAL A 149 20.45 -0.57 3.49
N VAL A 150 19.26 -0.92 3.96
CA VAL A 150 18.97 -1.11 5.39
C VAL A 150 19.42 -2.51 5.79
N ASP A 151 20.38 -2.59 6.70
CA ASP A 151 20.80 -3.83 7.34
C ASP A 151 19.91 -4.10 8.56
N HIS A 152 19.52 -5.35 8.74
CA HIS A 152 18.67 -5.79 9.85
C HIS A 152 19.05 -7.20 10.29
N ASP A 153 18.85 -7.46 11.57
CA ASP A 153 19.07 -8.76 12.15
C ASP A 153 17.97 -9.75 11.70
N HIS A 154 18.36 -10.83 11.03
CA HIS A 154 17.41 -11.80 10.47
C HIS A 154 16.65 -12.65 11.52
N MET A 155 17.01 -12.58 12.81
CA MET A 155 16.34 -13.32 13.89
C MET A 155 15.34 -12.45 14.65
N THR A 156 15.62 -11.15 14.75
CA THR A 156 14.85 -10.21 15.57
C THR A 156 14.15 -9.11 14.76
N ASP A 157 14.41 -9.06 13.45
CA ASP A 157 14.01 -8.00 12.51
C ASP A 157 14.46 -6.59 12.95
N ARG A 158 15.40 -6.50 13.90
CA ARG A 158 15.89 -5.22 14.39
C ARG A 158 16.80 -4.60 13.34
N VAL A 159 16.43 -3.41 12.89
CA VAL A 159 17.28 -2.57 12.05
C VAL A 159 18.58 -2.25 12.78
N ARG A 160 19.70 -2.50 12.11
CA ARG A 160 21.04 -2.16 12.59
C ARG A 160 21.45 -0.80 12.02
N GLN A 161 22.03 -0.78 10.83
CA GLN A 161 22.58 0.43 10.21
C GLN A 161 22.37 0.43 8.68
N LEU A 162 22.80 1.50 8.01
CA LEU A 162 22.85 1.53 6.55
C LEU A 162 24.20 1.01 6.04
N LEU A 163 24.17 0.04 5.14
CA LEU A 163 25.36 -0.56 4.54
C LEU A 163 25.34 -0.37 3.02
N CYS A 164 26.51 -0.43 2.38
CA CYS A 164 26.56 -0.63 0.93
C CYS A 164 26.17 -2.08 0.58
N ASN A 165 25.81 -2.34 -0.68
CA ASN A 165 25.37 -3.67 -1.10
C ASN A 165 26.41 -4.77 -0.84
N ASN A 166 27.69 -4.47 -1.04
CA ASN A 166 28.77 -5.45 -0.85
C ASN A 166 28.92 -5.84 0.62
N CYS A 167 28.95 -4.86 1.52
CA CYS A 167 29.01 -5.11 2.96
C CYS A 167 27.77 -5.86 3.46
N ASN A 168 26.57 -5.44 3.03
CA ASN A 168 25.33 -6.12 3.39
C ASN A 168 25.32 -7.59 2.92
N THR A 169 25.79 -7.83 1.70
CA THR A 169 25.90 -9.19 1.15
C THR A 169 26.93 -10.01 1.93
N ALA A 170 28.08 -9.45 2.27
CA ALA A 170 29.11 -10.13 3.05
C ALA A 170 28.59 -10.55 4.44
N VAL A 171 27.84 -9.67 5.13
CA VAL A 171 27.18 -10.01 6.40
C VAL A 171 26.23 -11.21 6.23
N GLY A 172 25.42 -11.21 5.18
CA GLY A 172 24.53 -12.33 4.87
C GLY A 172 25.27 -13.63 4.53
N LEU A 173 26.39 -13.56 3.79
CA LEU A 173 27.23 -14.73 3.46
C LEU A 173 27.87 -15.33 4.72
N LEU A 174 28.21 -14.49 5.69
CA LEU A 174 28.70 -14.89 7.00
C LEU A 174 27.58 -15.31 7.96
N ARG A 175 26.32 -15.26 7.50
CA ARG A 175 25.11 -15.66 8.24
C ARG A 175 24.96 -14.93 9.57
N ASP A 176 25.33 -13.64 9.61
CA ASP A 176 25.30 -12.84 10.83
C ASP A 176 26.11 -13.44 12.00
N ASN A 177 27.06 -14.35 11.74
CA ASN A 177 27.80 -15.05 12.78
C ASN A 177 29.14 -14.35 13.07
N PRO A 178 29.32 -13.71 14.25
CA PRO A 178 30.56 -13.01 14.58
C PRO A 178 31.77 -13.95 14.70
N VAL A 179 31.57 -15.22 15.06
CA VAL A 179 32.66 -16.21 15.12
C VAL A 179 33.20 -16.48 13.73
N THR A 180 32.33 -16.78 12.76
CA THR A 180 32.72 -17.00 11.36
C THR A 180 33.32 -15.74 10.73
N ALA A 181 32.81 -14.55 11.08
CA ALA A 181 33.41 -13.29 10.65
C ALA A 181 34.86 -13.13 11.18
N THR A 182 35.10 -13.50 12.43
CA THR A 182 36.43 -13.46 13.05
C THR A 182 37.38 -14.46 12.39
N GLU A 183 36.91 -15.68 12.11
CA GLU A 183 37.68 -16.69 11.37
C GLU A 183 38.06 -16.20 9.96
N LEU A 184 37.16 -15.49 9.27
CA LEU A 184 37.47 -14.86 7.99
C LEU A 184 38.58 -13.81 8.12
N VAL A 185 38.53 -12.95 9.15
CA VAL A 185 39.60 -11.97 9.41
C VAL A 185 40.93 -12.69 9.63
N VAL A 186 40.97 -13.72 10.49
CA VAL A 186 42.17 -14.51 10.76
C VAL A 186 42.72 -15.14 9.48
N TYR A 187 41.84 -15.67 8.63
CA TYR A 187 42.23 -16.23 7.34
C TYR A 187 42.87 -15.19 6.43
N LEU A 188 42.23 -14.03 6.24
CA LEU A 188 42.75 -12.94 5.40
C LEU A 188 44.12 -12.47 5.90
N LEU A 189 44.25 -12.18 7.20
CA LEU A 189 45.51 -11.71 7.78
C LEU A 189 46.65 -12.73 7.68
N ARG A 190 46.36 -14.03 7.71
CA ARG A 190 47.38 -15.09 7.52
C ARG A 190 47.92 -15.11 6.08
N HIS A 191 47.07 -14.76 5.12
CA HIS A 191 47.38 -14.84 3.69
C HIS A 191 47.74 -13.49 3.06
N ASP A 192 47.69 -12.41 3.84
CA ASP A 192 48.11 -11.08 3.42
C ASP A 192 49.64 -10.96 3.42
N PRO A 193 50.30 -10.61 2.30
CA PRO A 193 51.72 -10.35 2.29
C PRO A 193 52.09 -9.01 2.96
N ASP A 194 51.15 -8.08 3.18
CA ASP A 194 51.42 -6.75 3.73
C ASP A 194 51.35 -6.74 5.27
N GLU A 195 52.43 -6.29 5.91
CA GLU A 195 52.51 -6.19 7.36
C GLU A 195 51.77 -4.96 7.91
N VAL A 196 51.59 -3.93 7.08
CA VAL A 196 50.88 -2.71 7.45
C VAL A 196 49.39 -3.00 7.64
N ASP A 197 48.79 -3.74 6.72
CA ASP A 197 47.37 -4.12 6.78
C ASP A 197 47.08 -5.02 7.99
N ARG A 198 48.00 -5.93 8.32
CA ARG A 198 47.96 -6.70 9.58
C ARG A 198 47.95 -5.82 10.80
N GLN A 199 48.88 -4.86 10.89
CA GLN A 199 48.99 -3.98 12.06
C GLN A 199 47.75 -3.10 12.23
N ILE A 200 47.19 -2.58 11.13
CA ILE A 200 45.95 -1.80 11.14
C ILE A 200 44.79 -2.65 11.65
N ALA A 201 44.60 -3.86 11.11
CA ALA A 201 43.52 -4.74 11.52
C ALA A 201 43.61 -5.12 13.01
N ILE A 202 44.82 -5.41 13.51
CA ILE A 202 45.04 -5.70 14.93
C ILE A 202 44.70 -4.47 15.79
N SER A 203 45.15 -3.28 15.40
CA SER A 203 44.82 -2.04 16.12
C SER A 203 43.31 -1.80 16.19
N MET A 204 42.59 -2.00 15.08
CA MET A 204 41.14 -1.86 15.05
C MET A 204 40.43 -2.85 15.99
N LEU A 205 40.91 -4.09 16.08
CA LEU A 205 40.38 -5.10 16.99
C LEU A 205 40.67 -4.74 18.46
N GLN A 206 41.89 -4.25 18.75
CA GLN A 206 42.26 -3.80 20.09
C GLN A 206 41.41 -2.61 20.53
N ASP A 207 41.24 -1.60 19.68
CA ASP A 207 40.41 -0.44 19.97
C ASP A 207 38.96 -0.85 20.25
N ALA A 208 38.41 -1.79 19.46
CA ALA A 208 37.06 -2.29 19.65
C ALA A 208 36.88 -3.09 20.96
N LEU A 209 37.91 -3.82 21.41
CA LEU A 209 37.86 -4.66 22.61
C LEU A 209 38.19 -3.91 23.91
N PHE A 210 38.99 -2.83 23.84
CA PHE A 210 39.52 -2.14 25.01
C PHE A 210 39.05 -0.68 25.17
N SER A 211 38.19 -0.17 24.29
CA SER A 211 37.60 1.18 24.41
C SER A 211 36.57 1.35 25.55
N GLU A 212 36.21 0.30 26.29
CA GLU A 212 35.36 0.38 27.49
C GLU A 212 36.13 0.25 28.81
N ALA A 213 37.19 1.05 28.98
CA ALA A 213 37.88 1.19 30.28
C ALA A 213 37.98 2.65 30.78
N GLY A 214 37.21 3.57 30.21
CA GLY A 214 37.29 4.97 30.62
C GLY A 214 36.11 5.84 30.18
N GLN A 215 34.95 5.66 30.82
CA GLN A 215 33.95 6.70 31.11
C GLN A 215 33.35 6.43 32.49
#